data_AF-A0A4Q5NKJ9-F1
#
_entry.id   AF-A0A4Q5NKJ9-F1
#
_cell.length_a   1.000
_cell.length_b   1.000
_cell.length_c   1.000
_cell.angle_alpha   90.00
_cell.angle_beta   90.00
_cell.angle_gamma   90.00
#
_symmetry.space_group_name_H-M   'P 1'
#
loop_
_entity.id
_entity.type
_entity.pdbx_description
1 polymer ?
#
loop_
_entity_poly.entity_id
_entity_poly.type
_entity_poly.pdbx_seq_one_letter_code
_entity_poly.pdbx_strand_id
1 'polypeptide(L)'
;MSRPFLSRSAIVDVIKSQERTNSIQKREGLTGHPIRFTVCGCNNPGCAGWHTIKTEQTIPSAEECAAIIKSDNSARKKKEPRSASDFKMHSAKAGYAAAGHKF
;
A
#
# COMPACT_ATOMS: atom_id res chain seq x y z
N MET A 1 8.48 0.63 20.53
CA MET A 1 7.32 -0.01 21.20
C MET A 1 6.57 -0.84 20.17
N SER A 2 6.63 -2.17 20.26
CA SER A 2 5.81 -3.05 19.42
C SER A 2 4.36 -2.94 19.89
N ARG A 3 3.43 -2.66 18.97
CA ARG A 3 2.00 -2.77 19.29
C ARG A 3 1.74 -4.24 19.64
N PRO A 4 1.09 -4.57 20.77
CA PRO A 4 0.74 -5.95 21.06
C PRO A 4 -0.07 -6.48 19.86
N PHE A 5 0.33 -7.65 19.36
CA PHE A 5 -0.42 -8.32 18.30
C PHE A 5 -1.89 -8.46 18.72
N LEU A 6 -2.81 -8.32 17.77
CA LEU A 6 -4.23 -8.49 18.02
C LEU A 6 -4.48 -9.85 18.69
N SER A 7 -5.39 -9.87 19.66
CA SER A 7 -5.82 -11.15 20.23
C SER A 7 -6.45 -12.02 19.15
N ARG A 8 -6.42 -13.35 19.36
CA ARG A 8 -7.08 -14.28 18.43
C ARG A 8 -8.56 -13.95 18.23
N SER A 9 -9.26 -13.54 19.28
CA SER A 9 -10.67 -13.12 19.18
C SER A 9 -10.82 -11.91 18.27
N ALA A 10 -9.97 -10.89 18.44
CA ALA A 10 -10.00 -9.69 17.61
C ALA A 10 -9.70 -10.00 16.14
N ILE A 11 -8.81 -10.96 15.85
CA ILE A 11 -8.56 -11.44 14.48
C ILE A 11 -9.81 -12.11 13.88
N VAL A 12 -10.48 -12.98 14.64
CA VAL A 12 -11.73 -13.63 14.20
C VAL A 12 -12.81 -12.60 13.90
N ASP A 13 -12.91 -11.55 14.72
CA ASP A 13 -13.88 -10.47 14.52
C ASP A 13 -13.61 -9.68 13.24
N VAL A 14 -12.35 -9.44 12.89
CA VAL A 14 -11.97 -8.83 11.59
C VAL A 14 -12.41 -9.70 10.42
N ILE A 15 -12.16 -11.01 10.47
CA ILE A 15 -12.54 -11.93 9.40
C ILE A 15 -14.07 -11.89 9.20
N LYS A 16 -14.84 -12.03 10.28
CA LYS A 16 -16.31 -11.96 10.23
C LYS A 16 -16.82 -10.59 9.74
N SER A 17 -16.15 -9.51 10.15
CA SER A 17 -16.45 -8.15 9.66
C SER A 17 -16.23 -8.06 8.15
N GLN A 18 -15.17 -8.66 7.62
CA GLN A 18 -14.88 -8.70 6.19
C GLN A 18 -15.96 -9.46 5.44
N GLU A 19 -16.34 -10.65 5.91
CA GLU A 19 -17.40 -11.49 5.31
C GLU A 19 -18.75 -10.77 5.27
N ARG A 20 -19.11 -10.09 6.37
CA ARG A 20 -20.32 -9.26 6.43
C ARG A 20 -20.25 -8.13 5.40
N THR A 21 -19.13 -7.43 5.30
CA THR A 21 -18.96 -6.31 4.37
C THR A 21 -19.02 -6.78 2.92
N ASN A 22 -18.40 -7.91 2.59
CA ASN A 22 -18.50 -8.55 1.27
C ASN A 22 -19.96 -8.90 0.94
N SER A 23 -20.73 -9.36 1.92
CA SER A 23 -22.14 -9.71 1.73
C SER A 23 -23.00 -8.47 1.45
N ILE A 24 -22.75 -7.37 2.18
CA ILE A 24 -23.40 -6.08 1.96
C ILE A 24 -23.06 -5.57 0.56
N GLN A 25 -21.77 -5.56 0.20
CA GLN A 25 -21.28 -5.12 -1.10
C GLN A 25 -21.98 -5.84 -2.26
N LYS A 26 -22.16 -7.16 -2.16
CA LYS A 26 -22.87 -7.96 -3.19
C LYS A 26 -24.35 -7.62 -3.28
N ARG A 27 -25.03 -7.42 -2.15
CA ARG A 27 -26.46 -7.09 -2.11
C ARG A 27 -26.75 -5.70 -2.67
N GLU A 28 -25.85 -4.76 -2.44
CA GLU A 28 -25.98 -3.37 -2.89
C GLU A 28 -25.46 -3.16 -4.32
N GLY A 29 -24.96 -4.20 -4.99
CA GLY A 29 -24.40 -4.09 -6.35
C GLY A 29 -23.07 -3.33 -6.41
N LEU A 30 -22.41 -3.11 -5.28
CA LEU A 30 -21.19 -2.32 -5.15
C LEU A 30 -19.90 -3.13 -5.44
N THR A 31 -19.99 -4.17 -6.26
CA THR A 31 -18.86 -5.09 -6.53
C THR A 31 -17.67 -4.38 -7.20
N GLY A 32 -17.91 -3.26 -7.88
CA GLY A 32 -16.89 -2.39 -8.44
C GLY A 32 -16.22 -1.45 -7.42
N HIS A 33 -16.60 -1.46 -6.14
CA HIS A 33 -16.04 -0.55 -5.13
C HIS A 33 -15.07 -1.28 -4.20
N PRO A 34 -13.90 -0.70 -3.86
CA PRO A 34 -12.94 -1.39 -3.01
C PRO A 34 -13.39 -1.37 -1.54
N ILE A 35 -13.22 -2.51 -0.87
CA ILE A 35 -13.34 -2.62 0.58
C ILE A 35 -11.99 -2.26 1.22
N ARG A 36 -12.01 -1.38 2.22
CA ARG A 36 -10.81 -0.98 2.98
C ARG A 36 -10.95 -1.33 4.44
N PHE A 37 -9.91 -1.97 4.97
CA PHE A 37 -9.77 -2.21 6.39
C PHE A 37 -9.10 -1.03 7.07
N THR A 38 -9.68 -0.59 8.20
CA THR A 38 -9.15 0.47 9.05
C THR A 38 -8.90 -0.11 10.44
N VAL A 39 -7.65 -0.06 10.91
CA VAL A 39 -7.23 -0.58 12.22
C VAL A 39 -7.68 0.38 13.33
N CYS A 40 -8.16 -0.14 14.46
CA CYS A 40 -8.40 0.70 15.65
C CYS A 40 -7.07 1.26 16.18
N GLY A 41 -7.02 2.57 16.43
CA GLY A 41 -5.87 3.22 17.07
C GLY A 41 -5.73 2.91 18.57
N CYS A 42 -6.78 2.37 19.18
CA CYS A 42 -6.91 2.17 20.61
C CYS A 42 -5.94 1.12 21.17
N ASN A 43 -5.53 1.27 22.43
CA ASN A 43 -4.62 0.33 23.12
C ASN A 43 -5.34 -0.94 23.63
N ASN A 44 -6.54 -1.24 23.13
CA ASN A 44 -7.31 -2.41 23.53
C ASN A 44 -6.92 -3.58 22.62
N PRO A 45 -6.30 -4.66 23.13
CA PRO A 45 -5.91 -5.81 22.33
C PRO A 45 -7.10 -6.59 21.75
N GLY A 46 -8.30 -6.41 22.32
CA GLY A 46 -9.56 -6.95 21.81
C GLY A 46 -10.21 -6.11 20.71
N CYS A 47 -9.64 -4.95 20.37
CA CYS A 47 -10.20 -4.06 19.36
C CYS A 47 -9.29 -4.00 18.13
N ALA A 48 -9.74 -4.60 17.02
CA ALA A 48 -8.93 -4.72 15.82
C ALA A 48 -9.17 -3.61 14.79
N GLY A 49 -10.42 -3.35 14.41
CA GLY A 49 -10.75 -2.43 13.33
C GLY A 49 -12.07 -2.77 12.63
N TRP A 50 -12.32 -2.11 11.51
CA TRP A 50 -13.54 -2.29 10.73
C TRP A 50 -13.27 -2.20 9.22
N HIS A 51 -14.21 -2.71 8.44
CA HIS A 51 -14.20 -2.64 6.98
C HIS A 51 -15.20 -1.60 6.50
N THR A 52 -14.82 -0.82 5.48
CA THR A 52 -15.68 0.18 4.84
C THR A 52 -15.62 -0.01 3.32
N ILE A 53 -16.77 0.07 2.65
CA ILE A 53 -16.85 0.10 1.19
C ILE A 53 -16.61 1.55 0.76
N LYS A 54 -15.63 1.79 -0.11
CA LYS A 54 -15.37 3.12 -0.66
C LYS A 54 -16.19 3.35 -1.92
N THR A 55 -17.39 3.91 -1.76
CA THR A 55 -18.30 4.21 -2.87
C THR A 55 -17.78 5.33 -3.80
N GLU A 56 -16.89 6.19 -3.31
CA GLU A 56 -16.25 7.25 -4.09
C GLU A 56 -15.22 6.75 -5.11
N GLN A 57 -14.77 5.49 -4.97
CA GLN A 57 -13.72 4.92 -5.80
C GLN A 57 -14.25 3.69 -6.52
N THR A 58 -14.05 3.62 -7.83
CA THR A 58 -14.34 2.43 -8.62
C THR A 58 -13.05 1.71 -8.99
N ILE A 59 -13.09 0.39 -8.90
CA ILE A 59 -12.05 -0.49 -9.39
C ILE A 59 -12.22 -0.51 -10.92
N PRO A 60 -11.15 -0.18 -11.68
CA PRO A 60 -11.21 -0.20 -13.13
C PRO A 60 -11.52 -1.59 -13.65
N SER A 61 -12.21 -1.66 -14.79
CA SER A 61 -12.50 -2.91 -15.48
C SER A 61 -11.21 -3.59 -15.95
N ALA A 62 -11.30 -4.87 -16.32
CA ALA A 62 -10.15 -5.60 -16.85
C ALA A 62 -9.53 -4.93 -18.09
N GLU A 63 -10.36 -4.36 -18.96
CA GLU A 63 -9.93 -3.65 -20.17
C GLU A 63 -9.22 -2.33 -19.82
N GLU A 64 -9.78 -1.58 -18.87
CA GLU A 64 -9.17 -0.35 -18.35
C GLU A 64 -7.83 -0.64 -17.67
N CYS A 65 -7.74 -1.73 -16.90
CA CYS A 65 -6.49 -2.19 -16.31
C CYS A 65 -5.44 -2.49 -17.38
N ALA A 66 -5.81 -3.21 -18.44
CA ALA A 66 -4.90 -3.51 -19.55
C ALA A 66 -4.42 -2.24 -20.26
N ALA A 67 -5.31 -1.25 -20.46
CA ALA A 67 -4.98 0.04 -21.04
C ALA A 67 -4.02 0.85 -20.15
N ILE A 68 -4.28 0.90 -18.83
CA ILE A 68 -3.42 1.57 -17.84
C ILE A 68 -2.04 0.94 -17.83
N ILE A 69 -1.94 -0.40 -17.77
CA ILE A 69 -0.67 -1.12 -17.79
C ILE A 69 0.09 -0.86 -19.10
N LYS A 70 -0.59 -0.90 -20.24
CA LYS A 70 0.02 -0.61 -21.55
C LYS A 70 0.57 0.82 -21.60
N SER A 71 -0.18 1.78 -21.08
CA SER A 71 0.23 3.19 -20.97
C SER A 71 1.48 3.35 -20.09
N ASP A 72 1.49 2.79 -18.88
CA ASP A 72 2.63 2.86 -17.96
C ASP A 72 3.89 2.23 -18.57
N ASN A 73 3.75 1.04 -19.17
CA ASN A 73 4.84 0.37 -19.87
C ASN A 73 5.42 1.22 -21.01
N SER A 74 4.56 1.92 -21.77
CA SER A 74 5.01 2.81 -22.83
C SER A 74 5.73 4.05 -22.28
N ALA A 75 5.27 4.61 -21.16
CA ALA A 75 5.89 5.75 -20.51
C ALA A 75 7.27 5.41 -19.93
N ARG A 76 7.42 4.21 -19.37
CA ARG A 76 8.71 3.70 -18.88
C ARG A 76 9.73 3.52 -20.00
N LYS A 77 9.31 3.05 -21.17
CA LYS A 77 10.20 2.88 -22.34
C LYS A 77 10.67 4.21 -22.94
N LYS A 78 9.89 5.28 -22.77
CA LYS A 78 10.23 6.64 -23.24
C LYS A 78 11.19 7.37 -22.31
N LYS A 79 11.25 6.99 -21.03
CA LYS A 79 12.34 7.40 -20.15
C LYS A 79 13.57 6.61 -20.59
N GLU A 80 14.55 7.31 -21.15
CA GLU A 80 15.83 6.72 -21.56
C GLU A 80 16.36 5.76 -20.49
N PRO A 81 17.10 4.70 -20.87
CA PRO A 81 17.88 3.95 -19.90
C PRO A 81 18.73 4.98 -19.14
N ARG A 82 18.65 4.99 -17.80
CA ARG A 82 19.61 5.73 -16.99
C ARG A 82 20.97 5.23 -17.45
N SER A 83 21.69 6.07 -18.20
CA SER A 83 22.96 5.67 -18.78
C SER A 83 23.87 5.24 -17.64
N ALA A 84 24.76 4.27 -17.88
CA ALA A 84 25.68 3.77 -16.84
C ALA A 84 26.52 4.90 -16.19
N SER A 85 26.58 6.08 -16.80
CA SER A 85 27.16 7.31 -16.25
C SER A 85 26.39 7.90 -15.06
N ASP A 86 25.07 7.71 -14.94
CA ASP A 86 24.26 8.22 -13.81
C ASP A 86 24.60 7.50 -12.49
N PHE A 87 25.01 6.24 -12.55
CA PHE A 87 25.43 5.48 -11.37
C PHE A 87 26.75 5.98 -10.77
N LYS A 88 27.58 6.68 -11.57
CA LYS A 88 28.92 7.12 -11.16
C LYS A 88 28.92 8.45 -10.38
N MET A 89 27.84 9.23 -10.44
CA MET A 89 27.77 10.52 -9.74
C MET A 89 27.44 10.43 -8.24
N HIS A 90 26.79 9.37 -7.77
CA HIS A 90 26.44 9.22 -6.35
C HIS A 90 27.53 8.53 -5.50
N SER A 91 28.49 7.82 -6.10
CA SER A 91 29.60 7.21 -5.34
C SER A 91 30.79 8.16 -5.11
N ALA A 92 30.88 9.27 -5.87
CA ALA A 92 31.99 10.21 -5.78
C ALA A 92 31.89 11.23 -4.63
N LYS A 93 30.77 11.28 -3.90
CA LYS A 93 30.60 12.17 -2.71
C LYS A 93 30.83 11.49 -1.36
N ALA A 94 31.22 10.21 -1.34
CA ALA A 94 31.42 9.44 -0.10
C ALA A 94 32.91 9.27 0.27
N GLY A 95 33.79 10.20 -0.10
CA GLY A 95 35.20 10.03 0.16
C GLY A 95 36.01 11.31 0.18
N TYR A 96 35.71 12.24 1.10
CA TYR A 96 36.70 13.18 1.67
C TYR A 96 36.12 13.81 2.96
N ALA A 97 36.32 13.13 4.09
CA ALA A 97 36.31 13.74 5.42
C ALA A 97 37.04 12.83 6.42
N ALA A 98 38.28 12.45 6.07
CA ALA A 98 39.24 11.87 7.00
C ALA A 98 40.51 12.72 6.94
N ALA A 99 40.47 13.87 7.62
CA ALA A 99 41.66 14.62 7.97
C ALA A 99 41.50 15.05 9.42
N GLY A 100 42.29 14.43 10.29
CA GLY A 100 42.27 14.69 11.70
C GLY A 100 42.65 16.13 12.03
N HIS A 101 42.20 16.59 13.19
CA HIS A 101 42.91 17.61 13.93
C HIS A 101 42.97 17.20 15.39
N LYS A 102 44.20 16.94 15.83
CA LYS A 102 44.63 17.03 17.22
C LYS A 102 44.27 18.42 17.73
N PHE A 103 43.68 18.52 18.92
CA PHE A 103 44.23 19.20 20.09
C PHE A 103 43.54 18.65 21.34
#